data_AF-A0A497A788-F1
#
_entry.id   AF-A0A497A788-F1
#
_cell.length_a   1.000
_cell.length_b   1.000
_cell.length_c   1.000
_cell.angle_alpha   90.00
_cell.angle_beta   90.00
_cell.angle_gamma   90.00
#
_symmetry.space_group_name_H-M   'P 1'
#
loop_
_entity.id
_entity.type
_entity.pdbx_description
1 polymer ?
#
loop_
_entity_poly.entity_id
_entity_poly.type
_entity_poly.pdbx_seq_one_letter_code
_entity_poly.pdbx_strand_id
1 'polypeptide(L)' 'MTDEVEDVLFAEPHIRVAAKGRVKGENLYVAYGQTAAGRYLVVFFVRKHRTAALPISARDVTRSERRYYEKQRKVR' A
#
# COMPACT_ATOMS: atom_id res chain seq x y z
N MET A 1 2.21 4.65 15.63
CA MET A 1 2.75 4.62 14.24
C MET A 1 2.28 3.38 13.47
N THR A 2 1.66 2.39 14.10
CA THR A 2 0.87 1.35 13.42
C THR A 2 -0.36 1.97 12.75
N ASP A 3 -0.91 3.03 13.33
CA ASP A 3 -2.14 3.69 12.93
C ASP A 3 -2.10 4.22 11.48
N GLU A 4 -1.00 4.81 11.05
CA GLU A 4 -0.88 5.33 9.68
C GLU A 4 -0.83 4.22 8.61
N VAL A 5 -0.30 3.05 8.97
CA VAL A 5 -0.26 1.88 8.07
C VAL A 5 -1.66 1.25 7.98
N GLU A 6 -2.36 1.17 9.11
CA GLU A 6 -3.74 0.72 9.18
C GLU A 6 -4.69 1.66 8.44
N ASP A 7 -4.55 2.98 8.62
CA ASP A 7 -5.28 4.01 7.86
C ASP A 7 -5.19 3.77 6.35
N VAL A 8 -3.98 3.46 5.85
CA VAL A 8 -3.76 3.22 4.43
C VAL A 8 -4.33 1.88 3.97
N LEU A 9 -4.14 0.81 4.75
CA LEU A 9 -4.55 -0.54 4.34
C LEU A 9 -6.05 -0.78 4.46
N PHE A 10 -6.73 -0.17 5.44
CA PHE A 10 -8.16 -0.36 5.71
C PHE A 10 -9.07 0.67 5.06
N ALA A 11 -8.54 1.77 4.52
CA ALA A 11 -9.31 2.67 3.67
C ALA A 11 -9.51 2.06 2.26
N GLU A 12 -9.39 2.87 1.22
CA GLU A 12 -9.43 2.41 -0.17
C GLU A 12 -8.07 2.67 -0.86
N PRO A 13 -7.02 1.92 -0.52
CA PRO A 13 -5.73 2.10 -1.14
C PRO A 13 -5.75 1.66 -2.60
N HIS A 14 -4.87 2.27 -3.39
CA HIS A 14 -4.51 1.72 -4.69
C HIS A 14 -3.47 0.63 -4.49
N ILE A 15 -3.83 -0.64 -4.75
CA ILE A 15 -2.96 -1.80 -4.53
C ILE A 15 -2.47 -2.35 -5.88
N ARG A 16 -1.17 -2.66 -5.96
CA ARG A 16 -0.61 -3.44 -7.08
C ARG A 16 0.44 -4.44 -6.60
N VAL A 17 0.75 -5.43 -7.45
CA VAL A 17 1.86 -6.36 -7.20
C VAL A 17 3.18 -5.60 -7.40
N ALA A 18 4.07 -5.66 -6.41
CA ALA A 18 5.41 -5.10 -6.47
C ALA A 18 6.42 -6.15 -6.94
N ALA A 19 6.33 -7.38 -6.43
CA ALA A 19 7.19 -8.49 -6.83
C ALA A 19 6.52 -9.85 -6.62
N LYS A 20 6.94 -10.84 -7.41
CA LYS A 20 6.54 -12.24 -7.22
C LYS A 20 7.25 -12.81 -5.99
N GLY A 21 6.48 -13.46 -5.11
CA GLY A 21 7.00 -14.14 -3.95
C GLY A 21 7.75 -15.43 -4.32
N ARG A 22 8.66 -15.86 -3.45
CA ARG A 22 9.28 -17.20 -3.55
C ARG A 22 8.33 -18.31 -3.10
N VAL A 23 7.42 -17.99 -2.18
CA VAL A 23 6.39 -18.90 -1.67
C VAL A 23 5.07 -18.65 -2.38
N LYS A 24 4.38 -19.72 -2.78
CA LYS A 24 3.07 -19.62 -3.45
C LYS A 24 2.08 -18.91 -2.53
N GLY A 25 1.48 -17.84 -3.04
CA GLY A 25 0.51 -17.03 -2.28
C GLY A 25 1.13 -15.85 -1.53
N GLU A 26 2.45 -15.75 -1.45
CA GLU A 26 3.16 -14.70 -0.72
C GLU A 26 3.82 -13.67 -1.65
N ASN A 27 3.05 -13.15 -2.61
CA ASN A 27 3.53 -12.04 -3.42
C ASN A 27 3.71 -10.78 -2.57
N LEU A 28 4.69 -9.97 -2.95
CA LEU A 28 4.87 -8.64 -2.38
C LEU A 28 3.93 -7.68 -3.07
N TYR A 29 3.06 -7.05 -2.30
CA TYR A 29 2.15 -6.02 -2.73
C TYR A 29 2.63 -4.66 -2.25
N VAL A 30 2.17 -3.64 -2.96
CA VAL A 30 2.34 -2.24 -2.57
C VAL A 30 0.99 -1.55 -2.57
N ALA A 31 0.66 -0.91 -1.46
CA ALA A 31 -0.51 -0.05 -1.29
C ALA A 31 -0.07 1.42 -1.29
N TYR A 32 -0.76 2.23 -2.08
CA TYR A 32 -0.64 3.68 -2.05
C TYR A 32 -1.89 4.25 -1.40
N GLY A 33 -1.70 5.13 -0.41
CA GLY A 33 -2.81 5.76 0.28
C GLY A 33 -2.43 7.10 0.89
N GLN A 34 -3.47 7.78 1.36
CA GLN A 34 -3.36 9.00 2.14
C GLN A 34 -3.86 8.67 3.55
N THR A 35 -3.08 9.01 4.59
CA THR A 35 -3.48 8.86 5.98
C THR A 35 -4.57 9.87 6.35
N ALA A 36 -5.23 9.69 7.49
CA ALA A 36 -6.21 10.65 7.98
C ALA A 36 -5.62 12.07 8.17
N ALA A 37 -4.33 12.16 8.53
CA ALA A 37 -3.58 13.41 8.65
C ALA A 37 -3.12 14.00 7.30
N GLY A 38 -3.47 13.36 6.17
CA GLY A 38 -3.19 13.87 4.83
C GLY A 38 -1.80 13.50 4.29
N ARG A 39 -1.01 12.69 4.99
CA ARG A 39 0.29 12.20 4.51
C ARG A 39 0.10 11.12 3.47
N TYR A 40 0.91 11.13 2.43
CA TYR A 40 0.88 10.09 1.40
C TYR A 40 1.94 9.06 1.71
N LEU A 41 1.51 7.81 1.93
CA LEU A 41 2.39 6.70 2.22
C LEU A 41 2.34 5.63 1.14
N VAL A 42 3.45 4.92 1.02
CA VAL A 42 3.54 3.66 0.31
C VAL A 42 3.84 2.56 1.33
N VAL A 43 2.98 1.54 1.35
CA VAL A 43 3.08 0.40 2.26
C VAL A 43 3.37 -0.86 1.45
N PHE A 44 4.50 -1.49 1.73
CA PHE A 44 4.85 -2.80 1.18
C PHE A 44 4.36 -3.87 2.15
N PHE A 45 3.61 -4.85 1.64
CA PHE A 45 3.04 -5.90 2.47
C PHE A 45 2.94 -7.22 1.72
N VAL A 46 2.95 -8.32 2.47
CA VAL A 46 2.62 -9.65 1.95
C VAL A 46 1.15 -9.93 2.29
N ARG A 47 0.37 -10.36 1.29
CA ARG A 47 -0.99 -10.82 1.55
C ARG A 47 -0.95 -12.22 2.16
N LYS A 48 -1.50 -12.38 3.35
CA LYS A 48 -1.69 -13.68 4.01
C LYS A 48 -3.09 -14.23 3.70
N HIS A 49 -3.37 -15.45 4.13
CA HIS A 49 -4.71 -16.04 3.98
C HIS A 49 -5.76 -15.22 4.75
N ARG A 50 -7.00 -15.21 4.26
CA ARG A 50 -8.17 -14.55 4.89
C ARG A 50 -7.95 -13.07 5.22
N THR A 51 -7.92 -12.24 4.18
CA THR A 51 -7.89 -10.75 4.23
C THR A 51 -6.78 -10.11 5.07
N ALA A 52 -5.87 -10.89 5.65
CA ALA A 52 -4.76 -10.39 6.44
C ALA A 52 -3.63 -9.86 5.54
N ALA A 53 -3.07 -8.71 5.91
CA ALA A 53 -1.85 -8.16 5.34
C ALA A 53 -0.76 -8.21 6.41
N LEU A 54 0.45 -8.61 6.01
CA LEU A 54 1.65 -8.50 6.82
C LEU A 54 2.48 -7.32 6.27
N PRO A 55 2.43 -6.13 6.91
CA PRO A 55 3.28 -5.01 6.54
C PRO A 55 4.76 -5.39 6.67
N ILE A 56 5.54 -5.10 5.63
CA ILE A 56 6.99 -5.31 5.59
C ILE A 56 7.70 -3.97 5.81
N SER A 57 7.23 -2.91 5.16
CA SER A 57 7.74 -1.55 5.35
C SER A 57 6.71 -0.52 4.92
N ALA A 58 6.83 0.68 5.49
CA ALA A 58 6.08 1.86 5.07
C ALA A 58 7.05 3.04 4.96
N ARG A 59 6.85 3.90 3.97
CA ARG A 59 7.60 5.15 3.82
C ARG A 59 6.75 6.21 3.15
N ASP A 60 7.21 7.46 3.24
CA ASP A 60 6.62 8.54 2.45
C ASP A 60 6.77 8.26 0.94
N VAL A 61 5.76 8.69 0.18
CA VAL A 61 5.80 8.59 -1.28
C VAL A 61 6.84 9.54 -1.86
N THR A 62 7.48 9.13 -2.94
CA THR A 62 8.27 10.04 -3.78
C THR A 62 7.34 10.92 -4.64
N ARG A 63 7.88 12.00 -5.21
CA ARG A 63 7.12 12.88 -6.12
C ARG A 63 6.54 12.13 -7.33
N SER A 64 7.27 11.16 -7.87
CA SER A 64 6.81 10.33 -8.99
C SER A 64 5.68 9.38 -8.58
N GLU A 65 5.83 8.70 -7.44
CA GLU A 65 4.80 7.83 -6.87
C GLU A 65 3.51 8.59 -6.54
N ARG A 66 3.63 9.81 -6.01
CA ARG A 66 2.48 10.68 -5.76
C ARG A 66 1.71 11.00 -7.04
N ARG A 67 2.40 11.45 -8.09
CA ARG A 67 1.76 11.72 -9.39
C ARG A 67 1.09 10.48 -9.97
N TYR A 68 1.74 9.32 -9.85
CA TYR A 68 1.15 8.04 -10.25
C TYR A 68 -0.13 7.76 -9.47
N TYR A 69 -0.09 7.82 -8.13
CA TYR A 69 -1.23 7.55 -7.27
C TYR A 69 -2.39 8.52 -7.55
N GLU A 70 -2.12 9.81 -7.67
CA GLU A 70 -3.15 10.81 -7.99
C GLU A 70 -3.82 10.55 -9.35
N LYS A 71 -3.06 10.07 -10.35
CA LYS A 71 -3.63 9.65 -11.63
C LYS A 71 -4.55 8.44 -11.48
N GLN A 72 -4.14 7.43 -10.71
CA GLN A 72 -4.97 6.24 -10.47
C GLN A 72 -6.22 6.57 -9.65
N ARG A 73 -6.10 7.47 -8.66
CA ARG A 73 -7.21 7.89 -7.81
C ARG A 73 -8.30 8.63 -8.58
N LYS A 74 -7.96 9.36 -9.65
CA LYS A 74 -8.94 10.05 -10.52
C LYS A 74 -9.70 9.13 -11.48
N VAL A 75 -9.22 7.91 -11.66
CA VAL A 75 -9.80 6.91 -12.60
C VAL A 75 -10.75 5.95 -11.89
N ARG A 76 -10.70 5.92 -10.55
CA ARG A 76 -11.67 5.24 -9.69
C ARG A 76 -12.89 6.12 -9.45
#